data_AF-A0A350AE68-F1
#
_entry.id   AF-A0A350AE68-F1
#
_cell.length_a   1.000
_cell.length_b   1.000
_cell.length_c   1.000
_cell.angle_alpha   90.00
_cell.angle_beta   90.00
_cell.angle_gamma   90.00
#
_symmetry.space_group_name_H-M   'P 1'
#
loop_
_entity.id
_entity.type
_entity.pdbx_description
1 polymer ?
#
loop_
_entity_poly.entity_id
_entity_poly.type
_entity_poly.pdbx_seq_one_letter_code
_entity_poly.pdbx_strand_id
1 'polypeptide(L)'
;MTQKDKPWLFRTYSGHSTAEKSNALYRSNLSKGQTGLSVAFDLPTQTGYDSDHILSKGEVGKVGVPVSHLGDMRTLFDQIPLDQMNTSMTINATAPWLLSLYVAVAEEQGADISTLQGTVQNDLIKEYLSRG
;
A
#
# COMPACT_ATOMS: atom_id res chain seq x y z
N MET A 1 -31.08 5.04 24.82
CA MET A 1 -30.71 5.58 23.50
C MET A 1 -30.04 4.47 22.72
N THR A 2 -30.52 4.13 21.52
CA THR A 2 -29.90 3.14 20.64
C THR A 2 -28.52 3.67 20.19
N GLN A 3 -27.48 2.87 20.40
CA GLN A 3 -26.12 3.20 19.97
C GLN A 3 -26.08 3.18 18.44
N LYS A 4 -25.64 4.28 17.81
CA LYS A 4 -25.48 4.34 16.35
C LYS A 4 -24.27 3.52 15.93
N ASP A 5 -24.40 2.79 14.82
CA ASP A 5 -23.29 2.06 14.22
C ASP A 5 -22.18 3.01 13.76
N LYS A 6 -20.94 2.50 13.74
CA LYS A 6 -19.80 3.25 13.20
C LYS A 6 -19.99 3.46 11.70
N PRO A 7 -19.68 4.65 11.16
CA PRO A 7 -19.74 4.89 9.72
C PRO A 7 -18.67 4.09 8.96
N TRP A 8 -18.79 4.01 7.64
CA TRP A 8 -17.78 3.41 6.78
C TRP A 8 -16.46 4.18 6.81
N LEU A 9 -15.37 3.49 6.45
CA LEU A 9 -14.03 4.08 6.36
C LEU A 9 -13.89 4.87 5.06
N PHE A 10 -13.27 6.04 5.13
CA PHE A 10 -12.86 6.81 3.97
C PHE A 10 -11.44 6.38 3.59
N ARG A 11 -11.31 5.61 2.50
CA ARG A 11 -10.02 5.13 1.99
C ARG A 11 -9.85 5.51 0.53
N THR A 12 -9.09 6.56 0.28
CA THR A 12 -8.80 6.98 -1.09
C THR A 12 -7.71 6.08 -1.66
N TYR A 13 -8.03 5.41 -2.77
CA TYR A 13 -7.05 4.67 -3.56
C TYR A 13 -6.05 5.65 -4.19
N SER A 14 -4.79 5.54 -3.82
CA SER A 14 -3.76 6.50 -4.22
C SER A 14 -2.34 5.93 -4.14
N GLY A 15 -1.45 6.52 -4.93
CA GLY A 15 -0.05 6.14 -5.06
C GLY A 15 0.39 6.50 -6.49
N HIS A 16 1.47 7.25 -6.63
CA HIS A 16 2.04 7.60 -7.95
C HIS A 16 3.44 8.19 -7.78
N SER A 17 4.21 8.19 -8.89
CA SER A 17 5.57 8.75 -8.96
C SER A 17 6.57 8.00 -8.07
N THR A 18 6.80 8.45 -6.83
CA THR A 18 7.81 7.86 -5.93
C THR A 18 7.19 7.57 -4.56
N ALA A 19 7.90 6.78 -3.73
CA ALA A 19 7.48 6.50 -2.37
C ALA A 19 7.33 7.79 -1.53
N GLU A 20 8.25 8.74 -1.66
CA GLU A 20 8.24 10.02 -0.93
C GLU A 20 7.02 10.87 -1.30
N LYS A 21 6.71 10.97 -2.60
CA LYS A 21 5.56 11.75 -3.08
C LYS A 21 4.24 11.09 -2.67
N SER A 22 4.18 9.76 -2.72
CA SER A 22 3.02 8.99 -2.28
C SER A 22 2.81 9.14 -0.77
N ASN A 23 3.88 9.08 0.03
CA ASN A 23 3.82 9.37 1.47
C ASN A 23 3.28 10.78 1.76
N ALA A 24 3.83 11.80 1.10
CA ALA A 24 3.37 13.18 1.27
C ALA A 24 1.88 13.34 0.93
N LEU A 25 1.41 12.66 -0.12
CA LEU A 25 -0.01 12.60 -0.47
C LEU A 25 -0.84 11.92 0.62
N TYR A 26 -0.40 10.77 1.14
CA TYR A 26 -1.08 10.06 2.23
C TYR A 26 -1.23 10.92 3.47
N ARG A 27 -0.14 11.56 3.91
CA ARG A 27 -0.14 12.45 5.08
C ARG A 27 -1.06 13.66 4.87
N SER A 28 -1.06 14.25 3.67
CA SER A 28 -1.98 15.33 3.29
C SER A 28 -3.45 14.87 3.37
N ASN A 29 -3.77 13.68 2.87
CA ASN A 29 -5.12 13.15 2.91
C ASN A 29 -5.58 12.81 4.34
N LEU A 30 -4.70 12.21 5.16
CA LEU A 30 -4.96 11.94 6.57
C LEU A 30 -5.26 13.24 7.34
N SER A 31 -4.48 14.31 7.09
CA SER A 31 -4.73 15.63 7.70
C SER A 31 -6.08 16.26 7.30
N LYS A 32 -6.66 15.81 6.17
CA LYS A 32 -7.97 16.26 5.66
C LYS A 32 -9.13 15.34 6.06
N GLY A 33 -8.90 14.38 6.96
CA GLY A 33 -9.94 13.52 7.52
C GLY A 33 -10.10 12.16 6.83
N GLN A 34 -9.16 11.75 5.97
CA GLN A 34 -9.10 10.36 5.53
C GLN A 34 -8.84 9.44 6.73
N THR A 35 -9.54 8.30 6.82
CA THR A 35 -9.51 7.43 8.01
C THR A 35 -8.85 6.07 7.76
N GLY A 36 -8.40 5.81 6.54
CA GLY A 36 -7.57 4.65 6.22
C GLY A 36 -6.84 4.85 4.89
N LEU A 37 -5.84 4.03 4.61
CA LEU A 37 -5.02 4.14 3.40
C LEU A 37 -5.42 3.05 2.39
N SER A 38 -5.25 3.33 1.10
CA SER A 38 -5.40 2.35 0.04
C SER A 38 -4.32 2.59 -1.02
N VAL A 39 -3.34 1.69 -1.06
CA VAL A 39 -2.10 1.83 -1.82
C VAL A 39 -2.28 1.29 -3.25
N ALA A 40 -1.95 2.14 -4.22
CA ALA A 40 -1.82 1.81 -5.63
C ALA A 40 -0.35 1.57 -5.99
N PHE A 41 0.01 0.36 -6.42
CA PHE A 41 1.38 0.03 -6.85
C PHE A 41 1.55 0.19 -8.36
N ASP A 42 2.76 0.47 -8.83
CA ASP A 42 3.03 0.56 -10.26
C ASP A 42 3.05 -0.81 -10.95
N LEU A 43 3.08 -0.82 -12.28
CA LEU A 43 3.01 -2.07 -13.05
C LEU A 43 4.21 -3.01 -12.79
N PRO A 44 5.47 -2.54 -12.72
CA PRO A 44 6.61 -3.37 -12.32
C PRO A 44 6.41 -4.08 -10.98
N THR A 45 6.01 -3.35 -9.94
CA THR A 45 5.76 -3.92 -8.60
C THR A 45 4.65 -4.97 -8.63
N GLN A 46 3.59 -4.74 -9.43
CA GLN A 46 2.49 -5.69 -9.60
C GLN A 46 2.89 -6.96 -10.34
N THR A 47 3.84 -6.86 -11.27
CA THR A 47 4.30 -7.97 -12.13
C THR A 47 5.59 -8.64 -11.62
N GLY A 48 6.14 -8.14 -10.51
CA GLY A 48 7.29 -8.75 -9.83
C GLY A 48 8.64 -8.36 -10.41
N TYR A 49 8.73 -7.21 -11.09
CA TYR A 49 9.99 -6.67 -11.59
C TYR A 49 10.48 -5.50 -10.72
N ASP A 50 11.78 -5.49 -10.45
CA ASP A 50 12.45 -4.32 -9.88
C ASP A 50 12.47 -3.15 -10.85
N SER A 51 12.63 -1.94 -10.32
CA SER A 51 12.55 -0.70 -11.10
C SER A 51 13.64 -0.58 -12.18
N ASP A 52 14.78 -1.25 -12.02
CA ASP A 52 15.90 -1.26 -12.97
C ASP A 52 15.83 -2.42 -13.99
N HIS A 53 14.85 -3.32 -13.86
CA HIS A 53 14.65 -4.41 -14.80
C HIS A 53 14.27 -3.87 -16.19
N ILE A 54 14.78 -4.51 -17.25
CA ILE A 54 14.59 -4.04 -18.63
C ILE A 54 13.12 -3.89 -19.03
N LEU A 55 12.24 -4.76 -18.51
CA LEU A 55 10.79 -4.72 -18.76
C LEU A 55 10.05 -3.63 -17.97
N SER A 56 10.68 -3.02 -16.97
CA SER A 56 10.10 -1.96 -16.14
C SER A 56 10.19 -0.59 -16.81
N LYS A 57 11.05 -0.45 -17.83
CA LYS A 57 11.36 0.83 -18.48
C LYS A 57 10.10 1.51 -19.02
N GLY A 58 9.81 2.70 -18.50
CA GLY A 58 8.68 3.54 -18.92
C GLY A 58 7.39 3.32 -18.11
N GLU A 59 7.36 2.34 -17.21
CA GLU A 59 6.20 2.04 -16.36
C GLU A 59 6.44 2.31 -14.87
N VAL A 60 7.70 2.47 -14.46
CA VAL A 60 8.10 2.82 -13.08
C VAL A 60 7.38 4.09 -12.62
N GLY A 61 6.59 3.98 -11.55
CA GLY A 61 5.90 5.10 -10.93
C GLY A 61 4.76 5.74 -11.73
N LYS A 62 4.41 5.19 -12.90
CA LYS A 62 3.46 5.82 -13.83
C LYS A 62 2.01 5.72 -13.39
N VAL A 63 1.60 4.55 -12.89
CA VAL A 63 0.22 4.24 -12.50
C VAL A 63 0.07 3.92 -11.01
N GLY A 64 1.15 4.03 -10.25
CA GLY A 64 1.22 3.65 -8.85
C GLY A 64 2.57 3.98 -8.25
N VAL A 65 2.77 3.63 -6.98
CA VAL A 65 4.07 3.75 -6.31
C VAL A 65 4.98 2.55 -6.67
N PRO A 66 6.25 2.78 -7.03
CA PRO A 66 7.24 1.70 -7.15
C PRO A 66 7.68 1.22 -5.76
N VAL A 67 7.70 -0.09 -5.54
CA VAL A 67 8.27 -0.71 -4.34
C VAL A 67 9.06 -1.95 -4.76
N SER A 68 10.39 -1.82 -4.75
CA SER A 68 11.32 -2.91 -5.10
C SER A 68 11.87 -3.59 -3.84
N HIS A 69 12.08 -2.82 -2.76
CA HIS A 69 12.68 -3.34 -1.52
C HIS A 69 12.13 -2.67 -0.25
N LEU A 70 12.58 -3.16 0.92
CA LEU A 70 12.17 -2.65 2.23
C LEU A 70 12.37 -1.14 2.40
N GLY A 71 13.43 -0.57 1.81
CA GLY A 71 13.69 0.88 1.85
C GLY A 71 12.55 1.73 1.26
N ASP A 72 11.89 1.25 0.20
CA ASP A 72 10.78 1.97 -0.43
C ASP A 72 9.55 1.91 0.46
N MET A 73 9.31 0.76 1.09
CA MET A 73 8.20 0.58 2.03
C MET A 73 8.38 1.46 3.28
N ARG A 74 9.61 1.57 3.80
CA ARG A 74 9.93 2.51 4.88
C ARG A 74 9.62 3.94 4.48
N THR A 75 10.10 4.37 3.32
CA THR A 75 9.83 5.71 2.80
C THR A 75 8.33 5.97 2.61
N LEU A 76 7.60 4.98 2.06
CA LEU A 76 6.17 5.09 1.80
C LEU A 76 5.35 5.33 3.08
N PHE A 77 5.79 4.74 4.20
CA PHE A 77 5.11 4.84 5.49
C PHE A 77 5.87 5.67 6.54
N ASP A 78 6.84 6.48 6.11
CA ASP A 78 7.53 7.40 7.02
C ASP A 78 6.51 8.33 7.70
N GLN A 79 6.64 8.49 9.02
CA GLN A 79 5.73 9.29 9.86
C GLN A 79 4.24 8.88 9.78
N ILE A 80 3.95 7.63 9.37
CA ILE A 80 2.62 7.04 9.40
C ILE A 80 2.66 5.81 10.34
N PRO A 81 2.05 5.88 11.54
CA PRO A 81 2.07 4.78 12.51
C PRO A 81 1.16 3.64 12.04
N LEU A 82 1.75 2.52 11.61
CA LEU A 82 1.03 1.41 10.98
C LEU A 82 0.07 0.67 11.92
N ASP A 83 0.35 0.67 13.22
CA ASP A 83 -0.51 0.10 14.29
C ASP A 83 -1.83 0.85 14.48
N GLN A 84 -1.89 2.12 14.05
CA GLN A 84 -3.07 2.97 14.14
C GLN A 84 -3.82 3.11 12.82
N MET A 85 -3.27 2.58 11.74
CA MET A 85 -3.84 2.70 10.39
C MET A 85 -4.66 1.47 10.00
N ASN A 86 -5.68 1.71 9.17
CA ASN A 86 -6.31 0.64 8.42
C ASN A 86 -5.87 0.72 6.95
N THR A 87 -4.88 -0.10 6.60
CA THR A 87 -4.19 -0.02 5.30
C THR A 87 -4.70 -1.09 4.34
N SER A 88 -5.14 -0.69 3.16
CA SER A 88 -5.43 -1.59 2.04
C SER A 88 -4.28 -1.55 1.03
N MET A 89 -3.85 -2.71 0.55
CA MET A 89 -2.88 -2.85 -0.53
C MET A 89 -3.53 -3.56 -1.71
N THR A 90 -3.72 -2.82 -2.82
CA THR A 90 -4.29 -3.37 -4.06
C THR A 90 -3.20 -4.07 -4.85
N ILE A 91 -2.83 -5.27 -4.39
CA ILE A 91 -1.74 -6.09 -4.93
C ILE A 91 -2.13 -7.57 -4.90
N ASN A 92 -1.69 -8.34 -5.91
CA ASN A 92 -2.16 -9.71 -6.14
C ASN A 92 -1.01 -10.70 -6.30
N ALA A 93 -0.44 -10.88 -7.50
CA ALA A 93 0.60 -11.88 -7.74
C ALA A 93 1.80 -11.75 -6.78
N THR A 94 2.20 -10.52 -6.48
CA THR A 94 3.30 -10.20 -5.55
C THR A 94 2.84 -9.89 -4.12
N ALA A 95 1.55 -10.13 -3.79
CA ALA A 95 0.96 -9.82 -2.49
C ALA A 95 1.75 -10.36 -1.29
N PRO A 96 2.23 -11.62 -1.27
CA PRO A 96 3.00 -12.13 -0.12
C PRO A 96 4.30 -11.35 0.11
N TRP A 97 4.97 -10.92 -0.96
CA TRP A 97 6.20 -10.12 -0.87
C TRP A 97 5.91 -8.74 -0.28
N LEU A 98 4.94 -8.01 -0.83
CA LEU A 98 4.61 -6.67 -0.35
C LEU A 98 4.05 -6.70 1.07
N LEU A 99 3.28 -7.73 1.45
CA LEU A 99 2.84 -7.92 2.82
C LEU A 99 4.01 -8.16 3.77
N SER A 100 5.01 -8.94 3.37
CA SER A 100 6.21 -9.18 4.17
C SER A 100 6.99 -7.88 4.41
N LEU A 101 7.14 -7.03 3.38
CA LEU A 101 7.77 -5.71 3.52
C LEU A 101 6.95 -4.80 4.46
N TYR A 102 5.62 -4.79 4.32
CA TYR A 102 4.73 -4.01 5.18
C TYR A 102 4.85 -4.41 6.66
N VAL A 103 4.84 -5.72 6.94
CA VAL A 103 4.99 -6.26 8.29
C VAL A 103 6.37 -5.90 8.86
N ALA A 104 7.45 -6.04 8.08
CA ALA A 104 8.78 -5.67 8.53
C ALA A 104 8.88 -4.18 8.91
N VAL A 105 8.28 -3.27 8.14
CA VAL A 105 8.21 -1.85 8.50
C VAL A 105 7.40 -1.63 9.77
N ALA A 106 6.28 -2.34 9.94
CA ALA A 106 5.48 -2.24 11.16
C ALA A 106 6.25 -2.71 12.39
N GLU A 107 7.00 -3.81 12.29
CA GLU A 107 7.88 -4.30 13.37
C GLU A 107 8.98 -3.28 13.69
N GLU A 108 9.59 -2.65 12.69
CA GLU A 108 10.59 -1.58 12.89
C GLU A 108 10.01 -0.34 13.57
N GLN A 109 8.73 -0.04 13.37
CA GLN A 109 8.00 0.99 14.10
C GLN A 109 7.61 0.56 15.53
N GLY A 110 7.83 -0.71 15.90
CA GLY A 110 7.49 -1.28 17.21
C GLY A 110 6.05 -1.78 17.34
N ALA A 111 5.35 -1.99 16.23
CA ALA A 111 3.97 -2.48 16.24
C ALA A 111 3.88 -3.97 16.61
N ASP A 112 2.85 -4.36 17.36
CA ASP A 112 2.46 -5.76 17.48
C ASP A 112 1.73 -6.19 16.20
N ILE A 113 2.34 -7.08 15.42
CA ILE A 113 1.84 -7.57 14.14
C ILE A 113 0.42 -8.14 14.23
N SER A 114 0.03 -8.68 15.39
CA SER A 114 -1.30 -9.27 15.61
C SER A 114 -2.42 -8.21 15.68
N THR A 115 -2.05 -6.95 15.88
CA THR A 115 -2.97 -5.83 16.00
C THR A 115 -3.15 -5.05 14.70
N LEU A 116 -2.31 -5.33 13.69
CA LEU A 116 -2.37 -4.64 12.40
C LEU A 116 -3.73 -4.85 11.73
N GLN A 117 -4.31 -3.75 11.27
CA GLN A 117 -5.58 -3.76 10.56
C GLN A 117 -5.36 -3.41 9.10
N GLY A 118 -5.92 -4.22 8.20
CA GLY A 118 -5.75 -3.95 6.79
C GLY A 118 -6.35 -5.01 5.89
N THR A 119 -6.01 -4.88 4.61
CA THR A 119 -6.41 -5.82 3.58
C THR A 119 -5.31 -5.87 2.52
N VAL A 120 -5.01 -7.07 2.05
CA VAL A 120 -4.27 -7.27 0.80
C VAL A 120 -5.26 -7.90 -0.17
N GLN A 121 -5.32 -7.39 -1.41
CA GLN A 121 -6.33 -7.87 -2.35
C GLN A 121 -6.20 -9.38 -2.60
N ASN A 122 -4.99 -9.87 -2.91
CA ASN A 122 -4.61 -11.29 -2.97
C ASN A 122 -5.65 -12.20 -3.67
N ASP A 123 -6.31 -11.70 -4.70
CA ASP A 123 -7.25 -12.47 -5.52
C ASP A 123 -6.57 -12.72 -6.86
N LEU A 124 -5.91 -13.87 -6.97
CA LEU A 124 -5.17 -14.26 -8.16
C LEU A 124 -6.10 -14.76 -9.27
N ILE A 125 -7.28 -15.31 -8.93
CA ILE A 125 -8.20 -15.87 -9.92
C ILE A 125 -8.72 -14.76 -10.84
N LYS A 126 -9.09 -13.59 -10.29
CA LYS A 126 -9.52 -12.46 -11.12
C LYS A 126 -8.44 -11.91 -12.04
N GLU A 127 -7.15 -12.13 -11.75
CA GLU A 127 -6.07 -11.66 -12.63
C GLU A 127 -6.22 -12.28 -14.01
N TYR A 128 -6.36 -13.62 -14.02
CA TYR A 128 -6.57 -14.40 -15.24
C TYR A 128 -7.90 -14.11 -15.94
N LEU A 129 -8.95 -13.76 -15.18
CA LEU A 129 -10.30 -13.60 -15.74
C LEU A 129 -10.56 -12.19 -16.31
N SER A 130 -9.98 -11.13 -15.74
CA SER A 130 -10.42 -9.77 -16.08
C SER A 130 -9.41 -8.65 -15.87
N ARG A 131 -8.28 -8.86 -15.19
CA ARG A 131 -7.33 -7.77 -14.88
C ARG A 131 -6.10 -7.73 -15.79
N GLY A 132 -5.73 -8.87 -16.38
CA GLY A 132 -4.57 -9.00 -17.28
C GLY A 132 -3.35 -9.49 -16.55
#